data_AF-A0A7Y3Y055-F1
#
_entry.id   AF-A0A7Y3Y055-F1
#
_cell.length_a   1.000
_cell.length_b   1.000
_cell.length_c   1.000
_cell.angle_alpha   90.00
_cell.angle_beta   90.00
_cell.angle_gamma   90.00
#
_symmetry.space_group_name_H-M   'P 1'
#
loop_
_entity.id
_entity.type
_entity.pdbx_description
1 polymer ?
#
loop_
_entity_poly.entity_id
_entity_poly.type
_entity_poly.pdbx_seq_one_letter_code
_entity_poly.pdbx_strand_id
1 'polypeptide(L)'
;MDTSIWVRSIVNKQFSPEEFFKHVAYIIGKEFNLPTHISIHTEVCKFFMGEFEIIISKKHIERLQKHGLYLLDKYILDELEEQGFEFSINRSKYIKCCYGIFDDDYSTDNITTRFNQIFNIPIKEGALFYPCCGSDSYKPLALFINSIKEFHFAQGEGVMLPRLECGVKNSDNFRNKYYNKEDVFSIETIPFAMSIKNKRNYDIIKQLENEYFTSFKFIRIDDINTKEIWKTKFSKNPKIEVYSHKFEGFISLYSIDKISIFYYRTYQIYEDTLDVSPFNWLSPIAFDAILDKLVDGAILILDGEDPEIGYKVPWSDLWKEKYHKDFIYKKRNFSYIGEFGERYDKMKVWKVDFIKNKA
;
A
#
# COMPACT_ATOMS: atom_id res chain seq x y z
N MET A 1 -4.01 8.96 17.12
CA MET A 1 -4.04 8.24 15.84
C MET A 1 -5.51 8.09 15.50
N ASP A 2 -6.00 8.62 14.39
CA ASP A 2 -7.41 8.48 14.04
C ASP A 2 -7.60 7.11 13.43
N THR A 3 -8.13 6.20 14.24
CA THR A 3 -8.09 4.77 14.00
C THR A 3 -9.26 4.24 13.15
N SER A 4 -10.07 5.16 12.62
CA SER A 4 -11.36 4.89 12.01
C SER A 4 -11.26 4.24 10.62
N ILE A 5 -10.31 4.65 9.78
CA ILE A 5 -10.24 4.25 8.35
C ILE A 5 -9.72 2.82 8.15
N TRP A 6 -8.69 2.39 8.90
CA TRP A 6 -8.17 1.01 8.82
C TRP A 6 -9.15 -0.01 9.39
N VAL A 7 -9.85 0.35 10.47
CA VAL A 7 -10.98 -0.44 11.00
C VAL A 7 -12.06 -0.56 9.92
N ARG A 8 -12.39 0.53 9.20
CA ARG A 8 -13.45 0.53 8.18
C ARG A 8 -13.18 -0.40 6.99
N SER A 9 -11.94 -0.44 6.50
CA SER A 9 -11.53 -1.30 5.39
C SER A 9 -11.56 -2.79 5.78
N ILE A 10 -11.10 -3.12 7.00
CA ILE A 10 -11.17 -4.48 7.55
C ILE A 10 -12.63 -4.90 7.75
N VAL A 11 -13.46 -4.00 8.29
CA VAL A 11 -14.89 -4.23 8.49
C VAL A 11 -15.61 -4.47 7.16
N ASN A 12 -15.39 -3.64 6.14
CA ASN A 12 -16.07 -3.80 4.84
C ASN A 12 -15.80 -5.18 4.21
N LYS A 13 -14.54 -5.64 4.18
CA LYS A 13 -14.17 -6.89 3.50
C LYS A 13 -14.59 -8.17 4.23
N GLN A 14 -14.79 -8.11 5.56
CA GLN A 14 -15.02 -9.30 6.37
C GLN A 14 -16.41 -9.39 6.99
N PHE A 15 -17.12 -8.27 7.11
CA PHE A 15 -18.47 -8.29 7.68
C PHE A 15 -19.47 -8.77 6.64
N SER A 16 -20.40 -9.61 7.08
CA SER A 16 -21.64 -9.81 6.33
C SER A 16 -22.36 -8.45 6.14
N PRO A 17 -23.25 -8.32 5.14
CA PRO A 17 -24.02 -7.09 4.95
C PRO A 17 -24.72 -6.60 6.22
N GLU A 18 -25.26 -7.54 7.02
CA GLU A 18 -25.88 -7.19 8.29
C GLU A 18 -24.88 -6.62 9.29
N GLU A 19 -23.75 -7.28 9.52
CA GLU A 19 -22.71 -6.80 10.43
C GLU A 19 -22.16 -5.44 9.99
N PHE A 20 -21.96 -5.25 8.68
CA PHE A 20 -21.50 -3.99 8.10
C PHE A 20 -22.51 -2.88 8.40
N PHE A 21 -23.80 -3.13 8.17
CA PHE A 21 -24.87 -2.20 8.52
C PHE A 21 -24.90 -1.83 10.01
N LYS A 22 -24.74 -2.80 10.93
CA LYS A 22 -24.67 -2.51 12.38
C LYS A 22 -23.51 -1.58 12.71
N HIS A 23 -22.37 -1.81 12.05
CA HIS A 23 -21.18 -1.01 12.27
C HIS A 23 -21.34 0.42 11.74
N VAL A 24 -21.94 0.60 10.56
CA VAL A 24 -22.27 1.93 10.00
C VAL A 24 -23.19 2.70 10.94
N ALA A 25 -24.29 2.06 11.35
CA ALA A 25 -25.27 2.64 12.28
C ALA A 25 -24.60 3.14 13.58
N TYR A 26 -23.70 2.32 14.14
CA TYR A 26 -22.95 2.69 15.34
C TYR A 26 -22.02 3.89 15.12
N ILE A 27 -21.30 3.94 14.00
CA ILE A 27 -20.39 5.06 13.69
C ILE A 27 -21.17 6.36 13.52
N ILE A 28 -22.28 6.34 12.76
CA ILE A 28 -23.13 7.52 12.57
C ILE A 28 -23.68 8.01 13.92
N GLY A 29 -24.17 7.09 14.76
CA GLY A 29 -24.60 7.45 16.12
C GLY A 29 -23.49 8.11 16.95
N LYS A 30 -22.24 7.63 16.81
CA LYS A 30 -21.08 8.23 17.48
C LYS A 30 -20.71 9.60 16.92
N GLU A 31 -20.72 9.77 15.59
CA GLU A 31 -20.41 11.03 14.90
C GLU A 31 -21.33 12.18 15.35
N PHE A 32 -22.60 11.88 15.56
CA PHE A 32 -23.59 12.86 15.98
C PHE A 32 -23.88 12.85 17.49
N ASN A 33 -23.24 11.94 18.22
CA ASN A 33 -23.46 11.71 19.65
C ASN A 33 -24.95 11.49 20.00
N LEU A 34 -25.63 10.68 19.18
CA LEU A 34 -27.05 10.35 19.30
C LEU A 34 -27.24 8.85 19.54
N PRO A 35 -28.28 8.45 20.31
CA PRO A 35 -28.62 7.06 20.48
C PRO A 35 -29.14 6.48 19.16
N THR A 36 -28.64 5.31 18.80
CA THR A 36 -29.06 4.58 17.61
C THR A 36 -29.61 3.20 17.96
N HIS A 37 -30.64 2.77 17.24
CA HIS A 37 -31.21 1.43 17.34
C HIS A 37 -31.31 0.79 15.97
N ILE A 38 -31.21 -0.54 15.90
CA ILE A 38 -31.31 -1.30 14.66
C ILE A 38 -32.29 -2.46 14.83
N SER A 39 -33.13 -2.70 13.81
CA SER A 39 -33.99 -3.88 13.71
C SER A 39 -33.69 -4.61 12.40
N ILE A 40 -33.43 -5.91 12.48
CA ILE A 40 -33.10 -6.74 11.31
C ILE A 40 -34.23 -7.73 11.09
N HIS A 41 -34.85 -7.64 9.92
CA HIS A 41 -35.87 -8.58 9.44
C HIS A 41 -35.29 -9.44 8.31
N THR A 42 -36.08 -10.37 7.77
CA THR A 42 -35.60 -11.33 6.75
C THR A 42 -34.99 -10.65 5.53
N GLU A 43 -35.67 -9.61 4.99
CA GLU A 43 -35.28 -8.93 3.74
C GLU A 43 -34.79 -7.48 3.93
N VAL A 44 -35.12 -6.87 5.06
CA VAL A 44 -34.87 -5.44 5.32
C VAL A 44 -34.22 -5.21 6.68
N CYS A 45 -33.43 -4.15 6.75
CA CYS A 45 -32.84 -3.62 7.97
C CYS A 45 -33.42 -2.23 8.21
N LYS A 46 -33.68 -1.92 9.48
CA LYS A 46 -34.13 -0.61 9.94
C LYS A 46 -33.06 0.02 10.82
N PHE A 47 -32.79 1.30 10.61
CA PHE A 47 -31.93 2.14 11.43
C PHE A 47 -32.75 3.27 12.02
N PHE A 48 -32.60 3.48 13.32
CA PHE A 48 -33.25 4.56 14.06
C PHE A 48 -32.18 5.42 14.70
N MET A 49 -32.31 6.74 14.59
CA MET A 49 -31.44 7.71 15.27
C MET A 49 -32.30 8.88 15.74
N GLY A 50 -32.55 8.96 17.05
CA GLY A 50 -33.50 9.95 17.57
C GLY A 50 -34.91 9.71 17.02
N GLU A 51 -35.45 10.70 16.29
CA GLU A 51 -36.77 10.63 15.65
C GLU A 51 -36.76 10.11 14.20
N PHE A 52 -35.57 9.94 13.62
CA PHE A 52 -35.39 9.53 12.23
C PHE A 52 -35.41 7.99 12.08
N GLU A 53 -36.10 7.51 11.05
CA GLU A 53 -36.16 6.08 10.68
C GLU A 53 -35.71 5.91 9.23
N ILE A 54 -34.76 4.99 9.00
CA ILE A 54 -34.30 4.59 7.66
C ILE A 54 -34.56 3.11 7.48
N ILE A 55 -35.19 2.75 6.35
CA ILE A 55 -35.50 1.36 5.98
C ILE A 55 -34.74 1.03 4.70
N ILE A 56 -33.84 0.05 4.76
CA ILE A 56 -33.02 -0.37 3.62
C ILE A 56 -33.07 -1.90 3.43
N SER A 57 -33.15 -2.36 2.19
CA SER A 57 -33.10 -3.81 1.91
C SER A 57 -31.68 -4.36 2.05
N LYS A 58 -31.57 -5.63 2.49
CA LYS A 58 -30.25 -6.30 2.64
C LYS A 58 -29.48 -6.37 1.32
N LYS A 59 -30.17 -6.58 0.21
CA LYS A 59 -29.57 -6.58 -1.13
C LYS A 59 -28.99 -5.21 -1.48
N HIS A 60 -29.63 -4.12 -1.05
CA HIS A 60 -29.11 -2.77 -1.26
C HIS A 60 -27.89 -2.51 -0.36
N ILE A 61 -27.93 -2.92 0.91
CA ILE A 61 -26.77 -2.86 1.82
C ILE A 61 -25.57 -3.59 1.21
N GLU A 62 -25.76 -4.82 0.75
CA GLU A 62 -24.70 -5.62 0.13
C GLU A 62 -24.12 -4.92 -1.11
N ARG A 63 -24.97 -4.30 -1.93
CA ARG A 63 -24.51 -3.52 -3.08
C ARG A 63 -23.64 -2.35 -2.63
N LEU A 64 -24.10 -1.52 -1.68
CA LEU A 64 -23.36 -0.35 -1.22
C LEU A 64 -22.03 -0.73 -0.56
N GLN A 65 -22.03 -1.79 0.26
CA GLN A 65 -20.82 -2.33 0.88
C GLN A 65 -19.77 -2.71 -0.17
N LYS A 66 -20.17 -3.48 -1.19
CA LYS A 66 -19.27 -3.97 -2.25
C LYS A 66 -18.67 -2.84 -3.11
N HIS A 67 -19.36 -1.72 -3.25
CA HIS A 67 -18.98 -0.68 -4.22
C HIS A 67 -18.27 0.53 -3.58
N GLY A 68 -18.14 0.60 -2.25
CA GLY A 68 -17.30 1.62 -1.62
C GLY A 68 -17.36 1.66 -0.09
N LEU A 69 -16.26 2.11 0.53
CA LEU A 69 -16.05 2.08 1.99
C LEU A 69 -17.04 2.93 2.79
N TYR A 70 -17.53 4.03 2.19
CA TYR A 70 -18.44 4.98 2.81
C TYR A 70 -19.77 5.12 2.09
N LEU A 71 -20.08 4.29 1.08
CA LEU A 71 -21.31 4.46 0.30
C LEU A 71 -22.57 4.19 1.11
N LEU A 72 -22.52 3.25 2.05
CA LEU A 72 -23.63 3.01 2.97
C LEU A 72 -23.77 4.15 3.98
N ASP A 73 -22.66 4.72 4.42
CA ASP A 73 -22.62 5.89 5.31
C ASP A 73 -23.25 7.10 4.63
N LYS A 74 -22.78 7.42 3.42
CA LYS A 74 -23.32 8.47 2.57
C LYS A 74 -24.81 8.27 2.35
N TYR A 75 -25.23 7.06 1.99
CA TYR A 75 -26.64 6.74 1.80
C TYR A 75 -27.48 7.05 3.05
N ILE A 76 -27.03 6.61 4.24
CA ILE A 76 -27.75 6.88 5.49
C ILE A 76 -27.74 8.38 5.81
N LEU A 77 -26.63 9.09 5.57
CA LEU A 77 -26.52 10.53 5.79
C LEU A 77 -27.46 11.33 4.87
N ASP A 78 -27.52 10.97 3.58
CA ASP A 78 -28.42 11.59 2.59
C ASP A 78 -29.89 11.38 3.00
N GLU A 79 -30.27 10.16 3.42
CA GLU A 79 -31.63 9.85 3.88
C GLU A 79 -32.00 10.60 5.18
N LEU A 80 -31.04 10.79 6.09
CA LEU A 80 -31.24 11.60 7.30
C LEU A 80 -31.46 13.08 6.92
N GLU A 81 -30.63 13.61 6.02
CA GLU A 81 -30.75 14.99 5.52
C GLU A 81 -32.11 15.24 4.85
N GLU A 82 -32.58 14.30 4.03
CA GLU A 82 -33.91 14.36 3.40
C GLU A 82 -35.06 14.40 4.43
N GLN A 83 -34.89 13.77 5.59
CA GLN A 83 -35.86 13.82 6.69
C GLN A 83 -35.75 15.09 7.56
N GLY A 84 -34.80 15.99 7.26
CA GLY A 84 -34.60 17.26 7.96
C GLY A 84 -33.48 17.25 9.00
N PHE A 85 -32.60 16.23 9.01
CA PHE A 85 -31.43 16.22 9.88
C PHE A 85 -30.31 17.12 9.34
N GLU A 86 -30.05 18.25 10.00
CA GLU A 86 -29.03 19.20 9.54
C GLU A 86 -27.61 18.82 9.98
N PHE A 87 -26.69 18.70 9.03
CA PHE A 87 -25.25 18.64 9.28
C PHE A 87 -24.44 19.30 8.15
N SER A 88 -23.15 19.57 8.39
CA SER A 88 -22.26 20.11 7.36
C SER A 88 -21.45 18.98 6.72
N ILE A 89 -21.33 18.96 5.39
CA ILE A 89 -20.39 18.07 4.67
C ILE A 89 -18.94 18.27 5.16
N ASN A 90 -18.63 19.47 5.67
CA ASN A 90 -17.32 19.79 6.24
C ASN A 90 -17.20 19.54 7.76
N ARG A 91 -18.25 19.03 8.42
CA ARG A 91 -18.36 18.86 9.87
C ARG A 91 -17.19 18.09 10.47
N SER A 92 -16.82 16.99 9.82
CA SER A 92 -15.75 16.12 10.29
C SER A 92 -15.08 15.44 9.12
N LYS A 93 -13.90 14.87 9.41
CA LYS A 93 -13.17 14.06 8.44
C LYS A 93 -14.00 12.87 7.96
N TYR A 94 -14.77 12.24 8.86
CA TYR A 94 -15.68 11.15 8.52
C TYR A 94 -16.75 11.57 7.51
N ILE A 95 -17.42 12.71 7.74
CA ILE A 95 -18.44 13.21 6.81
C ILE A 95 -17.82 13.56 5.44
N LYS A 96 -16.66 14.21 5.40
CA LYS A 96 -15.97 14.50 4.13
C LYS A 96 -15.65 13.21 3.34
N CYS A 97 -15.23 12.15 4.03
CA CYS A 97 -14.99 10.84 3.41
C CYS A 97 -16.26 10.21 2.82
N CYS A 98 -17.44 10.49 3.38
CA CYS A 98 -18.71 10.02 2.84
C CYS A 98 -19.06 10.67 1.48
N TYR A 99 -18.59 11.89 1.22
CA TYR A 99 -18.97 12.67 0.04
C TYR A 99 -17.91 12.73 -1.07
N GLY A 100 -16.78 12.05 -0.92
CA GLY A 100 -15.82 11.84 -2.03
C GLY A 100 -15.23 13.13 -2.63
N ILE A 101 -15.11 14.21 -1.85
CA ILE A 101 -14.61 15.51 -2.32
C ILE A 101 -13.07 15.50 -2.33
N PHE A 102 -12.48 15.41 -3.54
CA PHE A 102 -11.03 15.46 -3.86
C PHE A 102 -10.84 16.01 -5.30
N ASP A 103 -9.84 16.87 -5.55
CA ASP A 103 -9.65 17.65 -6.82
C ASP A 103 -8.61 17.01 -7.81
N ASP A 104 -9.02 16.86 -9.10
CA ASP A 104 -8.39 16.92 -10.48
C ASP A 104 -6.88 16.61 -10.75
N ASP A 105 -6.33 16.21 -11.93
CA ASP A 105 -6.69 15.65 -13.28
C ASP A 105 -5.35 15.37 -14.10
N TYR A 106 -5.35 14.53 -15.18
CA TYR A 106 -4.25 13.66 -15.74
C TYR A 106 -3.21 14.15 -16.83
N SER A 107 -2.07 13.42 -17.06
CA SER A 107 -1.61 12.78 -18.37
C SER A 107 -0.17 12.11 -18.40
N THR A 108 0.16 11.32 -19.46
CA THR A 108 1.00 10.07 -19.57
C THR A 108 2.41 10.10 -20.27
N ASP A 109 3.32 9.10 -20.03
CA ASP A 109 3.81 7.99 -20.95
C ASP A 109 5.29 7.41 -20.83
N ASN A 110 5.51 6.08 -20.69
CA ASN A 110 6.66 5.10 -20.97
C ASN A 110 8.24 5.30 -20.85
N ILE A 111 8.93 4.47 -20.01
CA ILE A 111 10.43 4.42 -19.83
C ILE A 111 11.11 3.06 -20.14
N THR A 112 12.25 3.12 -20.86
CA THR A 112 13.22 2.01 -21.15
C THR A 112 14.64 2.21 -20.56
N THR A 113 14.84 3.13 -19.61
CA THR A 113 16.16 3.55 -19.09
C THR A 113 16.44 3.00 -17.67
N ARG A 114 17.70 2.59 -17.37
CA ARG A 114 18.10 2.07 -16.03
C ARG A 114 18.38 3.22 -15.04
N PHE A 115 18.12 3.04 -13.74
CA PHE A 115 18.28 4.12 -12.75
C PHE A 115 19.68 4.75 -12.71
N ASN A 116 20.74 3.93 -12.69
CA ASN A 116 22.12 4.45 -12.66
C ASN A 116 22.49 5.21 -13.94
N GLN A 117 21.81 4.96 -15.05
CA GLN A 117 22.01 5.72 -16.29
C GLN A 117 21.28 7.06 -16.24
N ILE A 118 20.14 7.14 -15.55
CA ILE A 118 19.34 8.36 -15.41
C ILE A 118 20.04 9.34 -14.45
N PHE A 119 20.46 8.86 -13.27
CA PHE A 119 20.93 9.75 -12.20
C PHE A 119 22.43 9.69 -11.93
N ASN A 120 23.16 8.72 -12.50
CA ASN A 120 24.58 8.50 -12.24
C ASN A 120 24.94 8.38 -10.73
N ILE A 121 24.01 7.85 -9.93
CA ILE A 121 24.20 7.62 -8.50
C ILE A 121 24.52 6.14 -8.25
N PRO A 122 25.57 5.83 -7.48
CA PRO A 122 25.87 4.44 -7.10
C PRO A 122 24.85 3.95 -6.07
N ILE A 123 24.20 2.82 -6.37
CA ILE A 123 23.31 2.13 -5.44
C ILE A 123 24.12 1.40 -4.38
N LYS A 124 23.76 1.61 -3.12
CA LYS A 124 24.38 0.96 -1.96
C LYS A 124 23.88 -0.48 -1.81
N GLU A 125 24.68 -1.30 -1.13
CA GLU A 125 24.25 -2.66 -0.79
C GLU A 125 23.07 -2.62 0.18
N GLY A 126 22.00 -3.32 -0.19
CA GLY A 126 20.74 -3.40 0.53
C GLY A 126 19.64 -3.93 -0.38
N ALA A 127 18.44 -4.08 0.16
CA ALA A 127 17.25 -4.48 -0.56
C ALA A 127 16.53 -3.28 -1.19
N LEU A 128 15.78 -3.57 -2.26
CA LEU A 128 14.69 -2.71 -2.71
C LEU A 128 13.42 -3.16 -2.00
N PHE A 129 12.77 -2.24 -1.30
CA PHE A 129 11.46 -2.45 -0.71
C PHE A 129 10.41 -1.64 -1.46
N TYR A 130 9.42 -2.33 -2.02
CA TYR A 130 8.27 -1.71 -2.68
C TYR A 130 6.98 -2.24 -2.08
N PRO A 131 6.46 -1.57 -1.04
CA PRO A 131 5.14 -1.89 -0.56
C PRO A 131 4.09 -1.35 -1.51
N CYS A 132 2.95 -2.03 -1.52
CA CYS A 132 1.76 -1.63 -2.25
C CYS A 132 1.98 -1.66 -3.77
N CYS A 133 2.79 -2.62 -4.20
CA CYS A 133 3.25 -2.71 -5.57
C CYS A 133 2.19 -3.28 -6.52
N GLY A 134 1.07 -3.82 -6.01
CA GLY A 134 0.03 -4.47 -6.82
C GLY A 134 0.60 -5.34 -7.93
N SER A 135 0.38 -4.91 -9.17
CA SER A 135 0.94 -5.50 -10.39
C SER A 135 2.06 -4.68 -11.05
N ASP A 136 2.43 -3.51 -10.50
CA ASP A 136 3.57 -2.69 -10.93
C ASP A 136 4.92 -3.24 -10.42
N SER A 137 5.16 -4.55 -10.53
CA SER A 137 6.42 -5.15 -10.08
C SER A 137 7.53 -5.09 -11.14
N TYR A 138 7.16 -5.01 -12.42
CA TYR A 138 8.12 -5.05 -13.55
C TYR A 138 9.05 -3.84 -13.60
N LYS A 139 8.51 -2.63 -13.55
CA LYS A 139 9.29 -1.39 -13.67
C LYS A 139 10.41 -1.28 -12.63
N PRO A 140 10.14 -1.41 -11.32
CA PRO A 140 11.19 -1.39 -10.31
C PRO A 140 12.18 -2.54 -10.48
N LEU A 141 11.75 -3.75 -10.88
CA LEU A 141 12.68 -4.81 -11.25
C LEU A 141 13.59 -4.37 -12.39
N ALA A 142 13.04 -3.93 -13.52
CA ALA A 142 13.81 -3.55 -14.69
C ALA A 142 14.82 -2.43 -14.40
N LEU A 143 14.44 -1.47 -13.55
CA LEU A 143 15.29 -0.35 -13.13
C LEU A 143 16.50 -0.78 -12.30
N PHE A 144 16.33 -1.78 -11.41
CA PHE A 144 17.29 -2.07 -10.34
C PHE A 144 17.86 -3.48 -10.34
N ILE A 145 17.39 -4.38 -11.22
CA ILE A 145 17.79 -5.81 -11.28
C ILE A 145 19.30 -6.02 -11.43
N ASN A 146 20.04 -5.04 -11.94
CA ASN A 146 21.49 -5.11 -12.11
C ASN A 146 22.29 -4.60 -10.88
N SER A 147 21.61 -4.02 -9.89
CA SER A 147 22.24 -3.27 -8.80
C SER A 147 21.86 -3.77 -7.40
N ILE A 148 20.71 -4.45 -7.27
CA ILE A 148 20.16 -4.91 -5.99
C ILE A 148 20.11 -6.43 -5.94
N LYS A 149 20.42 -7.02 -4.77
CA LYS A 149 20.40 -8.47 -4.56
C LYS A 149 19.04 -9.01 -4.14
N GLU A 150 18.22 -8.18 -3.50
CA GLU A 150 16.95 -8.57 -2.89
C GLU A 150 15.84 -7.56 -3.22
N PHE A 151 14.72 -8.06 -3.75
CA PHE A 151 13.52 -7.28 -4.04
C PHE A 151 12.41 -7.75 -3.12
N HIS A 152 11.80 -6.84 -2.39
CA HIS A 152 10.72 -7.12 -1.46
C HIS A 152 9.49 -6.35 -1.91
N PHE A 153 8.56 -7.09 -2.52
CA PHE A 153 7.25 -6.61 -2.92
C PHE A 153 6.25 -6.98 -1.85
N ALA A 154 5.40 -6.05 -1.42
CA ALA A 154 4.38 -6.37 -0.43
C ALA A 154 3.00 -5.89 -0.87
N GLN A 155 2.02 -6.79 -0.91
CA GLN A 155 0.63 -6.48 -1.27
C GLN A 155 -0.32 -7.40 -0.51
N GLY A 156 -1.40 -6.82 0.05
CA GLY A 156 -2.40 -7.56 0.82
C GLY A 156 -3.12 -8.64 0.01
N GLU A 157 -3.45 -8.36 -1.25
CA GLU A 157 -4.24 -9.23 -2.13
C GLU A 157 -3.39 -10.18 -2.99
N GLY A 158 -2.06 -10.08 -2.88
CA GLY A 158 -1.10 -10.85 -3.64
C GLY A 158 -0.33 -10.00 -4.66
N VAL A 159 0.94 -10.38 -4.88
CA VAL A 159 1.83 -9.67 -5.81
C VAL A 159 1.82 -10.37 -7.16
N MET A 160 1.53 -9.61 -8.22
CA MET A 160 1.70 -10.07 -9.59
C MET A 160 3.13 -9.81 -10.04
N LEU A 161 3.95 -10.85 -10.17
CA LEU A 161 5.32 -10.78 -10.68
C LEU A 161 5.36 -10.83 -12.22
N PRO A 162 6.37 -10.21 -12.86
CA PRO A 162 6.48 -10.22 -14.31
C PRO A 162 6.70 -11.62 -14.86
N ARG A 163 6.29 -11.84 -16.11
CA ARG A 163 6.51 -13.10 -16.79
C ARG A 163 8.00 -13.29 -17.09
N LEU A 164 8.49 -14.50 -16.85
CA LEU A 164 9.84 -14.91 -17.25
C LEU A 164 9.74 -15.91 -18.40
N GLU A 165 10.42 -15.65 -19.52
CA GLU A 165 10.40 -16.57 -20.66
C GLU A 165 10.94 -17.97 -20.31
N CYS A 166 11.92 -18.05 -19.40
CA CYS A 166 12.45 -19.32 -18.93
C CYS A 166 11.48 -20.13 -18.05
N GLY A 167 10.36 -19.52 -17.63
CA GLY A 167 9.48 -20.04 -16.58
C GLY A 167 10.13 -20.07 -15.20
N VAL A 168 9.35 -20.42 -14.19
CA VAL A 168 9.80 -20.56 -12.80
C VAL A 168 9.66 -22.02 -12.38
N LYS A 169 10.78 -22.67 -12.00
CA LYS A 169 10.75 -24.03 -11.48
C LYS A 169 10.09 -24.06 -10.09
N ASN A 170 9.38 -25.14 -9.76
CA ASN A 170 8.68 -25.35 -8.49
C ASN A 170 7.61 -24.29 -8.16
N SER A 171 7.15 -23.52 -9.15
CA SER A 171 5.98 -22.64 -9.03
C SER A 171 4.73 -23.33 -9.56
N ASP A 172 3.57 -22.77 -9.25
CA ASP A 172 2.29 -23.25 -9.77
C ASP A 172 2.17 -23.04 -11.28
N ASN A 173 1.40 -23.90 -11.94
CA ASN A 173 1.17 -23.85 -13.40
C ASN A 173 0.57 -22.51 -13.87
N PHE A 174 -0.14 -21.79 -13.00
CA PHE A 174 -0.71 -20.47 -13.28
C PHE A 174 0.38 -19.40 -13.49
N ARG A 175 1.41 -19.36 -12.61
CA ARG A 175 2.59 -18.48 -12.71
C ARG A 175 3.34 -18.64 -14.03
N ASN A 176 3.37 -19.86 -14.57
CA ASN A 176 4.10 -20.20 -15.80
C ASN A 176 3.28 -20.03 -17.09
N LYS A 177 1.95 -19.90 -17.02
CA LYS A 177 1.08 -19.87 -18.22
C LYS A 177 0.33 -18.55 -18.46
N TYR A 178 0.03 -17.77 -17.42
CA TYR A 178 -1.06 -16.77 -17.49
C TYR A 178 -0.74 -15.35 -17.00
N TYR A 179 0.52 -14.92 -16.96
CA TYR A 179 0.84 -13.54 -16.55
C TYR A 179 1.20 -12.60 -17.72
N ASN A 180 0.82 -11.33 -17.50
CA ASN A 180 0.88 -10.13 -18.33
C ASN A 180 1.79 -10.22 -19.58
N LYS A 181 1.20 -10.04 -20.77
CA LYS A 181 1.94 -10.17 -22.05
C LYS A 181 2.95 -9.04 -22.29
N GLU A 182 2.79 -7.91 -21.61
CA GLU A 182 3.61 -6.71 -21.85
C GLU A 182 4.83 -6.62 -20.92
N ASP A 183 4.72 -7.12 -19.68
CA ASP A 183 5.77 -7.06 -18.66
C ASP A 183 6.58 -8.38 -18.60
N VAL A 184 7.48 -8.57 -19.57
CA VAL A 184 8.23 -9.83 -19.76
C VAL A 184 9.74 -9.62 -19.62
N PHE A 185 10.40 -10.50 -18.86
CA PHE A 185 11.86 -10.65 -18.90
C PHE A 185 12.27 -11.81 -19.82
N SER A 186 13.16 -11.50 -20.76
CA SER A 186 13.67 -12.48 -21.72
C SER A 186 14.61 -13.51 -21.09
N ILE A 187 14.73 -14.68 -21.73
CA ILE A 187 15.71 -15.71 -21.34
C ILE A 187 17.16 -15.22 -21.46
N GLU A 188 17.39 -14.17 -22.26
CA GLU A 188 18.68 -13.50 -22.36
C GLU A 188 19.01 -12.66 -21.13
N THR A 189 18.00 -12.15 -20.42
CA THR A 189 18.19 -11.40 -19.18
C THR A 189 18.18 -12.33 -17.98
N ILE A 190 17.19 -13.23 -17.93
CA ILE A 190 16.93 -14.17 -16.84
C ILE A 190 16.86 -15.58 -17.43
N PRO A 191 18.00 -16.31 -17.51
CA PRO A 191 18.03 -17.64 -18.11
C PRO A 191 17.43 -18.73 -17.21
N PHE A 192 17.25 -18.46 -15.92
CA PHE A 192 16.77 -19.45 -14.97
C PHE A 192 16.10 -18.80 -13.75
N ALA A 193 14.97 -19.35 -13.33
CA ALA A 193 14.30 -18.98 -12.10
C ALA A 193 13.74 -20.21 -11.37
N MET A 194 13.68 -20.13 -10.03
CA MET A 194 13.01 -21.14 -9.20
C MET A 194 12.30 -20.50 -8.01
N SER A 195 11.16 -21.09 -7.63
CA SER A 195 10.43 -20.74 -6.42
C SER A 195 10.84 -21.64 -5.25
N ILE A 196 10.91 -21.06 -4.07
CA ILE A 196 11.23 -21.72 -2.80
C ILE A 196 10.20 -21.27 -1.75
N LYS A 197 9.77 -22.21 -0.90
CA LYS A 197 8.90 -21.88 0.23
C LYS A 197 9.65 -20.95 1.20
N ASN A 198 8.99 -19.87 1.63
CA ASN A 198 9.54 -18.90 2.57
C ASN A 198 8.60 -18.74 3.77
N LYS A 199 9.11 -18.99 4.98
CA LYS A 199 8.36 -18.90 6.23
C LYS A 199 8.78 -17.73 7.13
N ARG A 200 9.71 -16.86 6.69
CA ARG A 200 10.33 -15.82 7.53
C ARG A 200 9.31 -14.91 8.22
N ASN A 201 8.28 -14.42 7.52
CA ASN A 201 7.25 -13.58 8.17
C ASN A 201 6.35 -14.39 9.12
N TYR A 202 6.13 -15.68 8.88
CA TYR A 202 5.42 -16.54 9.82
C TYR A 202 6.21 -16.66 11.14
N ASP A 203 7.52 -16.86 11.04
CA ASP A 203 8.40 -16.95 12.20
C ASP A 203 8.41 -15.62 12.98
N ILE A 204 8.43 -14.48 12.28
CA ILE A 204 8.28 -13.14 12.88
C ILE A 204 6.93 -12.99 13.59
N ILE A 205 5.83 -13.41 12.96
CA ILE A 205 4.49 -13.36 13.57
C ILE A 205 4.48 -14.21 14.85
N LYS A 206 5.07 -15.41 14.85
CA LYS A 206 5.18 -16.24 16.06
C LYS A 206 6.01 -15.58 17.15
N GLN A 207 7.06 -14.85 16.79
CA GLN A 207 7.81 -14.06 17.76
C GLN A 207 6.95 -12.95 18.38
N LEU A 208 6.17 -12.23 17.55
CA LEU A 208 5.26 -11.18 18.02
C LEU A 208 4.12 -11.73 18.88
N GLU A 209 3.54 -12.90 18.56
CA GLU A 209 2.53 -13.55 19.41
C GLU A 209 3.06 -13.75 20.84
N ASN A 210 4.31 -14.20 20.94
CA ASN A 210 4.98 -14.44 22.22
C ASN A 210 5.28 -13.15 22.97
N GLU A 211 5.66 -12.08 22.27
CA GLU A 211 6.02 -10.78 22.86
C GLU A 211 4.79 -10.02 23.37
N TYR A 212 3.67 -10.06 22.64
CA TYR A 212 2.47 -9.28 22.93
C TYR A 212 1.34 -10.09 23.59
N PHE A 213 1.62 -11.34 24.01
CA PHE A 213 0.65 -12.26 24.62
C PHE A 213 -0.68 -12.35 23.85
N THR A 214 -0.63 -12.24 22.52
CA THR A 214 -1.79 -12.18 21.63
C THR A 214 -1.70 -13.29 20.60
N SER A 215 -2.83 -13.94 20.29
CA SER A 215 -2.89 -15.05 19.32
C SER A 215 -3.31 -14.53 17.94
N PHE A 216 -2.44 -14.69 16.95
CA PHE A 216 -2.71 -14.46 15.53
C PHE A 216 -3.06 -15.77 14.79
N LYS A 217 -3.76 -16.68 15.46
CA LYS A 217 -4.20 -18.00 14.93
C LYS A 217 -5.00 -17.95 13.62
N PHE A 218 -5.49 -16.78 13.23
CA PHE A 218 -6.21 -16.56 11.97
C PHE A 218 -5.28 -16.44 10.74
N ILE A 219 -3.97 -16.22 10.91
CA ILE A 219 -3.02 -16.11 9.80
C ILE A 219 -2.53 -17.50 9.37
N ARG A 220 -2.78 -17.91 8.12
CA ARG A 220 -2.32 -19.22 7.59
C ARG A 220 -0.95 -19.10 6.94
N ILE A 221 -0.11 -20.12 7.06
CA ILE A 221 1.28 -20.08 6.57
C ILE A 221 1.42 -19.92 5.05
N ASP A 222 0.47 -20.45 4.29
CA ASP A 222 0.46 -20.39 2.83
C ASP A 222 0.05 -19.00 2.30
N ASP A 223 -0.50 -18.15 3.16
CA ASP A 223 -0.95 -16.79 2.85
C ASP A 223 0.16 -15.75 3.00
N ILE A 224 1.40 -16.17 3.31
CA ILE A 224 2.36 -15.24 3.92
C ILE A 224 3.48 -14.82 2.97
N ASN A 225 4.06 -15.69 2.13
CA ASN A 225 5.16 -15.28 1.24
C ASN A 225 5.43 -16.25 0.07
N THR A 226 5.98 -15.72 -1.02
CA THR A 226 6.78 -16.50 -1.99
C THR A 226 8.18 -15.92 -2.12
N LYS A 227 9.19 -16.79 -2.26
CA LYS A 227 10.56 -16.40 -2.61
C LYS A 227 10.92 -17.04 -3.94
N GLU A 228 11.28 -16.22 -4.93
CA GLU A 228 11.89 -16.70 -6.16
C GLU A 228 13.38 -16.34 -6.17
N ILE A 229 14.21 -17.25 -6.70
CA ILE A 229 15.62 -17.01 -6.98
C ILE A 229 15.79 -17.00 -8.49
N TRP A 230 16.27 -15.87 -9.02
CA TRP A 230 16.52 -15.71 -10.45
C TRP A 230 18.02 -15.60 -10.69
N LYS A 231 18.54 -16.36 -11.65
CA LYS A 231 19.87 -16.12 -12.22
C LYS A 231 19.75 -15.05 -13.29
N THR A 232 20.70 -14.13 -13.35
CA THR A 232 20.73 -13.08 -14.37
C THR A 232 22.00 -13.19 -15.22
N LYS A 233 22.01 -12.55 -16.39
CA LYS A 233 23.23 -12.37 -17.20
C LYS A 233 24.03 -11.10 -16.85
N PHE A 234 23.66 -10.37 -15.80
CA PHE A 234 24.40 -9.18 -15.38
C PHE A 234 25.69 -9.60 -14.65
N SER A 235 26.85 -9.21 -15.17
CA SER A 235 28.15 -9.55 -14.58
C SER A 235 28.30 -9.09 -13.13
N LYS A 236 27.74 -7.92 -12.79
CA LYS A 236 27.78 -7.35 -11.43
C LYS A 236 26.71 -7.91 -10.49
N ASN A 237 25.68 -8.57 -11.02
CA ASN A 237 24.58 -9.09 -10.21
C ASN A 237 24.04 -10.42 -10.77
N PRO A 238 24.82 -11.51 -10.71
CA PRO A 238 24.50 -12.77 -11.39
C PRO A 238 23.29 -13.52 -10.81
N LYS A 239 22.80 -13.09 -9.65
CA LYS A 239 21.67 -13.71 -8.95
C LYS A 239 20.90 -12.63 -8.20
N ILE A 240 19.58 -12.78 -8.18
CA ILE A 240 18.67 -11.94 -7.42
C ILE A 240 17.63 -12.79 -6.70
N GLU A 241 17.21 -12.32 -5.54
CA GLU A 241 16.15 -12.91 -4.73
C GLU A 241 14.94 -11.98 -4.77
N VAL A 242 13.79 -12.52 -5.15
CA VAL A 242 12.53 -11.78 -5.26
C VAL A 242 11.57 -12.35 -4.24
N TYR A 243 11.18 -11.51 -3.29
CA TYR A 243 10.26 -11.80 -2.23
C TYR A 243 8.92 -11.14 -2.55
N SER A 244 7.87 -11.93 -2.60
CA SER A 244 6.50 -11.44 -2.61
C SER A 244 5.90 -11.72 -1.26
N HIS A 245 5.71 -10.66 -0.50
CA HIS A 245 5.02 -10.66 0.76
C HIS A 245 3.53 -10.53 0.50
N LYS A 246 2.83 -11.63 0.77
CA LYS A 246 1.37 -11.63 0.83
C LYS A 246 0.98 -11.18 2.24
N PHE A 247 -0.19 -10.57 2.38
CA PHE A 247 -0.65 -9.94 3.63
C PHE A 247 -0.06 -8.53 3.86
N GLU A 248 0.00 -8.09 5.12
CA GLU A 248 0.28 -6.71 5.47
C GLU A 248 1.75 -6.31 5.26
N GLY A 249 1.95 -5.28 4.43
CA GLY A 249 3.28 -4.86 4.01
C GLY A 249 4.16 -4.40 5.16
N PHE A 250 3.60 -3.84 6.23
CA PHE A 250 4.38 -3.46 7.40
C PHE A 250 5.13 -4.62 8.07
N ILE A 251 4.54 -5.83 8.10
CA ILE A 251 5.22 -7.03 8.67
C ILE A 251 6.45 -7.40 7.83
N SER A 252 6.39 -7.22 6.52
CA SER A 252 7.51 -7.54 5.64
C SER A 252 8.75 -6.71 5.96
N LEU A 253 8.59 -5.50 6.49
CA LEU A 253 9.70 -4.63 6.90
C LEU A 253 10.60 -5.28 7.97
N TYR A 254 10.03 -6.11 8.86
CA TYR A 254 10.80 -6.86 9.86
C TYR A 254 11.70 -7.93 9.24
N SER A 255 11.33 -8.45 8.06
CA SER A 255 12.10 -9.45 7.34
C SER A 255 13.27 -8.85 6.53
N ILE A 256 13.32 -7.53 6.42
CA ILE A 256 14.32 -6.79 5.65
C ILE A 256 15.35 -6.21 6.61
N ASP A 257 16.62 -6.58 6.40
CA ASP A 257 17.70 -6.17 7.31
C ASP A 257 18.22 -4.77 6.97
N LYS A 258 18.37 -4.46 5.67
CA LYS A 258 18.88 -3.18 5.16
C LYS A 258 18.15 -2.79 3.88
N ILE A 259 17.65 -1.57 3.82
CA ILE A 259 16.99 -0.99 2.65
C ILE A 259 17.94 0.01 2.00
N SER A 260 18.28 -0.23 0.74
CA SER A 260 19.00 0.74 -0.09
C SER A 260 18.09 1.51 -1.01
N ILE A 261 16.91 0.97 -1.33
CA ILE A 261 15.90 1.64 -2.14
C ILE A 261 14.53 1.43 -1.50
N PHE A 262 13.87 2.53 -1.15
CA PHE A 262 12.46 2.52 -0.82
C PHE A 262 11.68 3.08 -2.01
N TYR A 263 10.90 2.24 -2.67
CA TYR A 263 10.09 2.60 -3.83
C TYR A 263 8.64 2.61 -3.38
N TYR A 264 7.89 3.70 -3.54
CA TYR A 264 6.52 3.76 -3.06
C TYR A 264 5.66 4.60 -3.98
N ARG A 265 4.52 4.03 -4.37
CA ARG A 265 3.45 4.67 -5.13
C ARG A 265 2.17 4.49 -4.34
N THR A 266 1.47 5.59 -4.15
CA THR A 266 0.19 5.68 -3.45
C THR A 266 -0.98 5.31 -4.37
N TYR A 267 -0.89 5.60 -5.68
CA TYR A 267 -1.91 5.30 -6.68
C TYR A 267 -1.49 4.21 -7.68
N GLN A 268 -2.27 3.12 -7.74
CA GLN A 268 -2.31 2.21 -8.89
C GLN A 268 -3.73 2.21 -9.45
N ILE A 269 -3.92 2.93 -10.56
CA ILE A 269 -5.17 2.90 -11.31
C ILE A 269 -5.04 1.77 -12.33
N TYR A 270 -5.77 0.69 -12.11
CA TYR A 270 -6.31 -0.08 -13.21
C TYR A 270 -7.71 0.47 -13.46
N GLU A 271 -8.05 0.74 -14.72
CA GLU A 271 -9.44 0.87 -15.13
C GLU A 271 -10.18 -0.34 -14.54
N ASP A 272 -11.10 -0.06 -13.61
CA ASP A 272 -11.93 -0.99 -12.84
C ASP A 272 -11.38 -1.60 -11.52
N THR A 273 -10.16 -1.29 -11.08
CA THR A 273 -9.71 -1.61 -9.69
C THR A 273 -8.83 -0.52 -9.10
N LEU A 274 -9.40 0.28 -8.20
CA LEU A 274 -8.68 1.18 -7.28
C LEU A 274 -7.95 0.34 -6.23
N ASP A 275 -6.75 -0.15 -6.56
CA ASP A 275 -5.91 -0.89 -5.61
C ASP A 275 -5.02 0.10 -4.84
N VAL A 276 -5.67 1.06 -4.17
CA VAL A 276 -4.99 2.06 -3.32
C VAL A 276 -4.44 1.33 -2.10
N SER A 277 -3.17 1.58 -1.76
CA SER A 277 -2.63 1.09 -0.49
C SER A 277 -3.52 1.55 0.68
N PRO A 278 -4.12 0.65 1.47
CA PRO A 278 -4.83 1.05 2.68
C PRO A 278 -3.86 1.55 3.79
N PHE A 279 -2.54 1.38 3.60
CA PHE A 279 -1.51 1.74 4.55
C PHE A 279 -0.66 2.91 4.06
N ASN A 280 -0.62 4.00 4.83
CA ASN A 280 0.25 5.13 4.52
C ASN A 280 1.66 4.94 5.09
N TRP A 281 2.59 4.67 4.18
CA TRP A 281 4.00 4.51 4.48
C TRP A 281 4.75 5.80 4.83
N LEU A 282 4.14 6.96 4.58
CA LEU A 282 4.65 8.27 4.94
C LEU A 282 4.08 8.80 6.28
N SER A 283 3.27 7.98 6.97
CA SER A 283 2.85 8.30 8.34
C SER A 283 4.05 8.30 9.28
N PRO A 284 4.05 9.08 10.40
CA PRO A 284 5.20 9.18 11.29
C PRO A 284 5.78 7.84 11.74
N ILE A 285 4.92 6.89 12.09
CA ILE A 285 5.35 5.57 12.57
C ILE A 285 5.92 4.73 11.44
N ALA A 286 5.22 4.65 10.31
CA ALA A 286 5.66 3.83 9.19
C ALA A 286 6.95 4.37 8.59
N PHE A 287 7.02 5.68 8.40
CA PHE A 287 8.20 6.33 7.85
C PHE A 287 9.40 6.18 8.79
N ASP A 288 9.22 6.40 10.09
CA ASP A 288 10.29 6.17 11.06
C ASP A 288 10.82 4.73 11.04
N ALA A 289 9.93 3.74 10.94
CA ALA A 289 10.33 2.34 10.83
C ALA A 289 11.12 2.06 9.54
N ILE A 290 10.75 2.69 8.42
CA ILE A 290 11.54 2.62 7.18
C ILE A 290 12.92 3.25 7.40
N LEU A 291 13.00 4.44 8.02
CA LEU A 291 14.25 5.15 8.25
C LEU A 291 15.26 4.33 9.06
N ASP A 292 14.78 3.52 10.01
CA ASP A 292 15.62 2.65 10.84
C ASP A 292 16.26 1.50 10.05
N LYS A 293 15.72 1.17 8.88
CA LYS A 293 16.24 0.14 7.97
C LYS A 293 17.09 0.71 6.83
N LEU A 294 17.00 2.01 6.55
CA LEU A 294 17.76 2.63 5.47
C LEU A 294 19.27 2.53 5.71
N VAL A 295 20.04 2.38 4.63
CA VAL A 295 21.51 2.51 4.66
C VAL A 295 21.96 3.94 4.36
N ASP A 296 23.19 4.28 4.74
CA ASP A 296 23.81 5.56 4.38
C ASP A 296 23.99 5.67 2.86
N GLY A 297 23.33 6.65 2.24
CA GLY A 297 23.22 6.81 0.79
C GLY A 297 22.05 6.05 0.16
N ALA A 298 21.04 5.66 0.93
CA ALA A 298 19.81 5.06 0.42
C ALA A 298 19.04 6.03 -0.50
N ILE A 299 18.21 5.47 -1.37
CA ILE A 299 17.36 6.22 -2.31
C ILE A 299 15.90 6.02 -1.93
N LEU A 300 15.13 7.12 -1.85
CA LEU A 300 13.68 7.09 -1.80
C LEU A 300 13.14 7.49 -3.17
N ILE A 301 12.15 6.74 -3.67
CA ILE A 301 11.51 6.97 -4.94
C ILE A 301 10.01 6.97 -4.68
N LEU A 302 9.40 8.15 -4.74
CA LEU A 302 8.03 8.40 -4.31
C LEU A 302 7.28 9.08 -5.45
N ASP A 303 6.00 8.76 -5.68
CA ASP A 303 5.16 9.58 -6.58
C ASP A 303 4.99 11.00 -6.05
N GLY A 304 5.18 11.17 -4.74
CA GLY A 304 5.13 12.48 -4.11
C GLY A 304 3.71 13.00 -4.00
N GLU A 305 2.76 12.08 -3.92
CA GLU A 305 1.40 12.34 -3.50
C GLU A 305 1.37 12.76 -2.04
N ASP A 306 0.49 13.72 -1.70
CA ASP A 306 0.29 14.11 -0.31
C ASP A 306 -0.37 12.94 0.43
N PRO A 307 0.31 12.29 1.38
CA PRO A 307 -0.36 11.35 2.24
C PRO A 307 -1.46 12.11 3.00
N GLU A 308 -2.73 11.94 2.62
CA GLU A 308 -3.97 12.62 3.06
C GLU A 308 -4.24 12.62 4.59
N ILE A 309 -3.26 13.01 5.40
CA ILE A 309 -3.22 12.70 6.83
C ILE A 309 -3.04 13.96 7.67
N GLY A 310 -2.89 15.14 7.06
CA GLY A 310 -2.91 16.41 7.81
C GLY A 310 -1.81 16.50 8.89
N TYR A 311 -0.79 15.65 8.83
CA TYR A 311 0.34 15.74 9.74
C TYR A 311 1.28 16.83 9.25
N LYS A 312 1.59 17.78 10.13
CA LYS A 312 2.70 18.71 9.91
C LYS A 312 4.00 17.99 10.24
N VAL A 313 4.58 17.31 9.25
CA VAL A 313 5.81 16.52 9.41
C VAL A 313 7.01 17.16 8.72
N PRO A 314 8.24 17.01 9.25
CA PRO A 314 9.44 17.55 8.64
C PRO A 314 9.72 17.03 7.22
N TRP A 315 9.25 15.83 6.88
CA TRP A 315 9.44 15.22 5.57
C TRP A 315 8.30 15.51 4.59
N SER A 316 7.44 16.50 4.87
CA SER A 316 6.36 16.87 3.93
C SER A 316 6.86 17.42 2.60
N ASP A 317 8.12 17.83 2.54
CA ASP A 317 8.77 18.27 1.32
C ASP A 317 8.98 17.11 0.32
N LEU A 318 8.85 15.85 0.76
CA LEU A 318 8.84 14.67 -0.11
C LEU A 318 7.67 14.70 -1.11
N TRP A 319 6.59 15.43 -0.82
CA TRP A 319 5.39 15.49 -1.67
C TRP A 319 4.94 16.91 -2.08
N LYS A 320 5.28 17.98 -1.34
CA LYS A 320 4.82 19.35 -1.68
C LYS A 320 5.52 19.96 -2.89
N GLU A 321 4.75 20.37 -3.89
CA GLU A 321 5.24 20.70 -5.25
C GLU A 321 6.06 21.99 -5.40
N LYS A 322 5.96 22.98 -4.51
CA LYS A 322 6.39 24.33 -4.94
C LYS A 322 7.91 24.53 -4.96
N TYR A 323 8.66 23.89 -4.06
CA TYR A 323 10.14 23.92 -4.03
C TYR A 323 10.64 22.73 -3.21
N HIS A 324 10.90 21.57 -3.84
CA HIS A 324 11.56 20.46 -3.16
C HIS A 324 12.91 20.95 -2.61
N LYS A 325 13.00 21.01 -1.29
CA LYS A 325 14.18 21.48 -0.58
C LYS A 325 14.79 20.32 0.17
N ASP A 326 16.12 20.30 0.17
CA ASP A 326 16.86 19.45 1.07
C ASP A 326 16.41 19.72 2.52
N PHE A 327 16.21 18.65 3.28
CA PHE A 327 15.78 18.75 4.66
C PHE A 327 16.51 17.75 5.54
N ILE A 328 16.54 18.03 6.84
CA ILE A 328 17.16 17.17 7.83
C ILE A 328 16.07 16.59 8.73
N TYR A 329 16.10 15.28 8.91
CA TYR A 329 15.23 14.60 9.84
C TYR A 329 15.95 13.38 10.45
N LYS A 330 15.83 13.19 11.78
CA LYS A 330 16.49 12.11 12.53
C LYS A 330 17.96 11.86 12.16
N LYS A 331 18.78 12.93 12.16
CA LYS A 331 20.22 12.89 11.82
C LYS A 331 20.51 12.32 10.42
N ARG A 332 19.58 12.50 9.49
CA ARG A 332 19.72 12.14 8.08
C ARG A 332 19.46 13.37 7.24
N ASN A 333 20.27 13.56 6.20
CA ASN A 333 20.11 14.57 5.18
C ASN A 333 19.34 13.96 4.02
N PHE A 334 18.23 14.57 3.64
CA PHE A 334 17.41 14.19 2.51
C PHE A 334 17.67 15.20 1.41
N SER A 335 18.31 14.76 0.32
CA SER A 335 18.60 15.60 -0.83
C SER A 335 17.74 15.23 -2.01
N TYR A 336 17.04 16.22 -2.58
CA TYR A 336 16.27 16.00 -3.78
C TYR A 336 17.21 15.89 -4.98
N ILE A 337 17.09 14.79 -5.72
CA ILE A 337 17.97 14.46 -6.86
C ILE A 337 17.33 14.87 -8.18
N GLY A 338 16.01 14.72 -8.28
CA GLY A 338 15.25 14.96 -9.50
C GLY A 338 14.06 14.01 -9.60
N GLU A 339 13.53 13.89 -10.81
CA GLU A 339 12.33 13.12 -11.11
C GLU A 339 12.54 12.21 -12.31
N PHE A 340 11.87 11.06 -12.30
CA PHE A 340 11.80 10.16 -13.45
C PHE A 340 10.54 9.30 -13.37
N GLY A 341 10.18 8.66 -14.46
CA GLY A 341 8.93 7.91 -14.53
C GLY A 341 7.86 8.77 -15.18
N GLU A 342 7.07 8.11 -16.02
CA GLU A 342 6.01 8.77 -16.79
C GLU A 342 4.69 7.96 -16.72
N ARG A 343 4.66 6.86 -15.95
CA ARG A 343 3.46 6.05 -15.70
C ARG A 343 2.92 6.40 -14.32
N TYR A 344 1.65 6.79 -14.29
CA TYR A 344 0.92 7.33 -13.13
C TYR A 344 1.38 8.76 -12.80
N ASP A 345 2.58 8.96 -12.27
CA ASP A 345 3.22 10.27 -12.05
C ASP A 345 4.75 10.21 -12.14
N LYS A 346 5.39 11.38 -12.25
CA LYS A 346 6.84 11.52 -12.11
C LYS A 346 7.25 11.17 -10.69
N MET A 347 8.05 10.12 -10.56
CA MET A 347 8.60 9.71 -9.28
C MET A 347 9.71 10.67 -8.86
N LYS A 348 9.53 11.30 -7.72
CA LYS A 348 10.52 12.12 -7.02
C LYS A 348 11.59 11.23 -6.41
N VAL A 349 12.84 11.56 -6.68
CA VAL A 349 14.02 10.82 -6.22
C VAL A 349 14.74 11.62 -5.17
N TRP A 350 14.93 10.98 -4.02
CA TRP A 350 15.62 11.55 -2.88
C TRP A 350 16.78 10.65 -2.48
N LYS A 351 17.91 11.26 -2.14
CA LYS A 351 19.04 10.59 -1.54
C LYS A 351 19.06 10.86 -0.04
N VAL A 352 19.30 9.82 0.75
CA VAL A 352 19.32 9.88 2.22
C VAL A 352 20.73 9.57 2.71
N ASP A 353 21.45 10.58 3.19
CA ASP A 353 22.79 10.44 3.76
C ASP A 353 22.75 10.59 5.28
N PHE A 354 23.54 9.79 6.00
CA PHE A 354 23.63 9.87 7.44
C PHE A 354 24.52 11.04 7.83
N ILE A 355 24.04 11.89 8.73
CA ILE A 355 24.84 12.97 9.28
C ILE A 355 25.82 12.33 10.27
N LYS A 356 27.06 12.16 9.82
CA LYS A 356 28.15 11.76 10.71
C LYS A 356 28.44 12.93 11.63
N ASN A 357 28.17 12.76 12.92
CA ASN A 357 28.73 13.66 13.91
C ASN A 357 30.26 13.63 13.72
N LYS A 358 30.88 14.80 13.54
CA LYS A 358 32.34 14.91 13.71
C LYS A 358 32.64 14.40 15.12
N ALA A 359 33.28 13.25 15.20
CA ALA A 359 33.85 12.72 16.43
C ALA A 359 35.01 13.61 16.88
#